data_AF-A0A0S7YVH5-F1
#
_entry.id   AF-A0A0S7YVH5-F1
#
_cell.length_a   1.000
_cell.length_b   1.000
_cell.length_c   1.000
_cell.angle_alpha   90.00
_cell.angle_beta   90.00
_cell.angle_gamma   90.00
#
_symmetry.space_group_name_H-M   'P 1'
#
loop_
_entity.id
_entity.type
_entity.pdbx_description
1 polymer ?
#
loop_
_entity_poly.entity_id
_entity_poly.type
_entity_poly.pdbx_seq_one_letter_code
_entity_poly.pdbx_strand_id
1 'polypeptide(L)'
;MTGFPVPPQKRIDLDNWLDSPYNRWAFQHVSELLPTAHVSRGTGSIARLKRLPIVLSVLTFEDVDGNPMTVYDMLRSTYTDAFIVLRKGKIISEQYFNGMRPDTKHLAASLSEALIGSVAGMAVKRGRLHPATRVVEYVPELRASAFGDATVQLVLDMQVALPHRQEEAAVPEHRRQHEIAAGWRKTPSGKPEGVYAFLQSLQKSGSHGQAFRHDPANTCALGWIIERTANIHLPDAISRDIWSKLGAEHDAYITLDPLGTAFAAAGFCATLRDLARFGQMYLQEGFFNGRQIVPAEWIAGFRSKTNDSTGSPGRWAGVFPAGRYRSHWHTTGNEHGAYFSTGNHGQHLWIDPKAKVVIVKLSSSPQPFDEKMAINTFRGFEAIADALMKH
;
A
#
# COMPACT_ATOMS: atom_id res chain seq x y z
N MET A 1 -11.73 16.28 -16.38
CA MET A 1 -11.00 16.22 -17.67
C MET A 1 -11.92 15.85 -18.83
N THR A 2 -12.92 16.66 -19.16
CA THR A 2 -13.81 16.46 -20.33
C THR A 2 -14.02 17.76 -21.10
N GLY A 3 -14.16 17.67 -22.44
CA GLY A 3 -14.22 18.81 -23.38
C GLY A 3 -12.88 19.04 -24.09
N PHE A 4 -12.90 19.72 -25.26
CA PHE A 4 -11.70 20.02 -26.03
C PHE A 4 -11.68 21.49 -26.51
N PRO A 5 -10.74 22.33 -26.04
CA PRO A 5 -9.83 22.05 -24.91
C PRO A 5 -10.60 21.87 -23.60
N VAL A 6 -10.02 21.18 -22.61
CA VAL A 6 -10.67 21.00 -21.30
C VAL A 6 -10.89 22.39 -20.65
N PRO A 7 -12.15 22.76 -20.30
CA PRO A 7 -12.44 24.03 -19.64
C PRO A 7 -11.71 24.15 -18.30
N PRO A 8 -11.23 25.35 -17.88
CA PRO A 8 -10.46 25.53 -16.65
C PRO A 8 -11.04 24.85 -15.41
N GLN A 9 -12.35 24.99 -15.18
CA GLN A 9 -13.06 24.39 -14.04
C GLN A 9 -13.18 22.85 -14.09
N LYS A 10 -12.83 22.22 -15.21
CA LYS A 10 -12.80 20.77 -15.41
C LYS A 10 -11.38 20.21 -15.47
N ARG A 11 -10.36 21.07 -15.32
CA ARG A 11 -8.94 20.67 -15.31
C ARG A 11 -8.57 20.09 -13.96
N ILE A 12 -7.69 19.11 -14.01
CA ILE A 12 -7.13 18.45 -12.84
C ILE A 12 -5.64 18.77 -12.85
N ASP A 13 -5.14 19.23 -11.72
CA ASP A 13 -3.73 19.61 -11.53
C ASP A 13 -3.30 19.32 -10.07
N LEU A 14 -2.07 19.71 -9.73
CA LEU A 14 -1.50 19.45 -8.40
C LEU A 14 -2.25 20.12 -7.24
N ASP A 15 -3.13 21.09 -7.49
CA ASP A 15 -3.90 21.74 -6.41
C ASP A 15 -5.12 20.92 -6.01
N ASN A 16 -5.70 20.15 -6.93
CA ASN A 16 -7.01 19.51 -6.72
C ASN A 16 -7.04 17.99 -6.92
N TRP A 17 -5.99 17.37 -7.47
CA TRP A 17 -6.04 15.96 -7.90
C TRP A 17 -6.27 14.93 -6.78
N LEU A 18 -5.94 15.26 -5.53
CA LEU A 18 -6.20 14.41 -4.36
C LEU A 18 -7.65 14.53 -3.86
N ASP A 19 -8.34 15.60 -4.23
CA ASP A 19 -9.65 15.95 -3.69
C ASP A 19 -10.79 15.38 -4.54
N SER A 20 -11.92 15.10 -3.91
CA SER A 20 -13.14 14.72 -4.62
C SER A 20 -13.73 15.92 -5.38
N PRO A 21 -14.28 15.75 -6.59
CA PRO A 21 -14.39 14.49 -7.35
C PRO A 21 -13.21 14.24 -8.29
N TYR A 22 -12.16 15.07 -8.25
CA TYR A 22 -11.04 15.02 -9.21
C TYR A 22 -10.20 13.75 -9.07
N ASN A 23 -10.02 13.25 -7.85
CA ASN A 23 -9.30 12.01 -7.55
C ASN A 23 -9.83 10.78 -8.32
N ARG A 24 -11.13 10.75 -8.65
CA ARG A 24 -11.76 9.71 -9.46
C ARG A 24 -11.14 9.53 -10.84
N TRP A 25 -10.67 10.64 -11.43
CA TRP A 25 -9.91 10.60 -12.66
C TRP A 25 -8.41 10.48 -12.36
N ALA A 26 -7.91 11.28 -11.42
CA ALA A 26 -6.47 11.42 -11.20
C ALA A 26 -5.77 10.11 -10.81
N PHE A 27 -6.39 9.27 -9.98
CA PHE A 27 -5.76 8.02 -9.53
C PHE A 27 -5.59 6.98 -10.63
N GLN A 28 -6.28 7.15 -11.76
CA GLN A 28 -6.13 6.33 -12.97
C GLN A 28 -5.17 6.94 -14.00
N HIS A 29 -4.71 8.18 -13.79
CA HIS A 29 -3.93 8.98 -14.75
C HIS A 29 -2.74 9.70 -14.09
N VAL A 30 -2.18 9.10 -13.03
CA VAL A 30 -1.12 9.71 -12.20
C VAL A 30 0.09 10.16 -13.03
N SER A 31 0.50 9.38 -14.04
CA SER A 31 1.63 9.71 -14.91
C SER A 31 1.39 10.93 -15.82
N GLU A 32 0.15 11.39 -15.95
CA GLU A 32 -0.19 12.63 -16.65
C GLU A 32 -0.06 13.87 -15.75
N LEU A 33 0.05 13.67 -14.44
CA LEU A 33 0.10 14.74 -13.43
C LEU A 33 1.46 14.88 -12.74
N LEU A 34 2.19 13.77 -12.57
CA LEU A 34 3.39 13.70 -11.77
C LEU A 34 4.56 13.07 -12.54
N PRO A 35 5.82 13.47 -12.26
CA PRO A 35 6.98 12.71 -12.66
C PRO A 35 6.91 11.28 -12.12
N THR A 36 7.28 10.30 -12.94
CA THR A 36 7.25 8.88 -12.56
C THR A 36 8.49 8.15 -13.02
N ALA A 37 8.91 7.15 -12.26
CA ALA A 37 9.90 6.17 -12.68
C ALA A 37 9.23 4.85 -13.05
N HIS A 38 9.72 4.26 -14.13
CA HIS A 38 9.30 2.95 -14.60
C HIS A 38 9.72 1.85 -13.63
N VAL A 39 8.83 0.89 -13.40
CA VAL A 39 9.12 -0.34 -12.66
C VAL A 39 8.88 -1.52 -13.60
N SER A 40 9.96 -1.99 -14.21
CA SER A 40 9.86 -3.01 -15.25
C SER A 40 9.32 -4.33 -14.70
N ARG A 41 8.43 -4.94 -15.47
CA ARG A 41 8.00 -6.32 -15.27
C ARG A 41 9.03 -7.33 -15.79
N GLY A 42 10.15 -6.88 -16.36
CA GLY A 42 11.14 -7.73 -17.02
C GLY A 42 10.61 -8.40 -18.29
N THR A 43 11.40 -9.29 -18.86
CA THR A 43 11.12 -9.95 -20.14
C THR A 43 10.51 -11.35 -20.01
N GLY A 44 10.30 -11.82 -18.78
CA GLY A 44 9.76 -13.16 -18.52
C GLY A 44 8.29 -13.28 -18.91
N SER A 45 7.82 -14.53 -19.09
CA SER A 45 6.42 -14.81 -19.44
C SER A 45 5.42 -14.25 -18.42
N ILE A 46 4.24 -13.86 -18.90
CA ILE A 46 3.12 -13.47 -18.04
C ILE A 46 2.58 -14.71 -17.32
N ALA A 47 2.41 -14.63 -16.00
CA ALA A 47 1.75 -15.64 -15.20
C ALA A 47 0.24 -15.55 -15.42
N ARG A 48 -0.30 -16.36 -16.34
CA ARG A 48 -1.72 -16.32 -16.71
C ARG A 48 -2.62 -16.75 -15.56
N LEU A 49 -3.50 -15.85 -15.10
CA LEU A 49 -4.54 -16.17 -14.13
C LEU A 49 -5.73 -16.82 -14.85
N LYS A 50 -6.00 -18.09 -14.55
CA LYS A 50 -7.17 -18.81 -15.10
C LYS A 50 -8.46 -18.23 -14.50
N ARG A 51 -9.54 -18.20 -15.28
CA ARG A 51 -10.85 -17.73 -14.82
C ARG A 51 -11.76 -18.91 -14.47
N LEU A 52 -12.49 -18.80 -13.36
CA LEU A 52 -13.52 -19.72 -12.91
C LEU A 52 -14.62 -18.89 -12.23
N PRO A 53 -15.41 -18.12 -13.00
CA PRO A 53 -16.26 -17.08 -12.46
C PRO A 53 -17.36 -17.64 -11.54
N ILE A 54 -17.60 -16.94 -10.44
CA ILE A 54 -18.68 -17.17 -9.48
C ILE A 54 -19.39 -15.83 -9.29
N VAL A 55 -20.73 -15.87 -9.21
CA VAL A 55 -21.53 -14.67 -8.97
C VAL A 55 -21.46 -14.30 -7.50
N LEU A 56 -20.53 -13.40 -7.15
CA LEU A 56 -20.39 -12.86 -5.78
C LEU A 56 -21.23 -11.60 -5.55
N SER A 57 -21.73 -10.94 -6.61
CA SER A 57 -22.42 -9.64 -6.52
C SER A 57 -23.67 -9.67 -5.63
N VAL A 58 -24.38 -10.79 -5.61
CA VAL A 58 -25.62 -11.00 -4.84
C VAL A 58 -25.39 -11.54 -3.43
N LEU A 59 -24.14 -11.87 -3.08
CA LEU A 59 -23.80 -12.33 -1.74
C LEU A 59 -24.12 -11.21 -0.74
N THR A 60 -24.89 -11.54 0.30
CA THR A 60 -25.30 -10.60 1.35
C THR A 60 -24.48 -10.79 2.62
N PHE A 61 -24.29 -9.69 3.34
CA PHE A 61 -23.68 -9.62 4.67
C PHE A 61 -24.30 -8.46 5.45
N GLU A 62 -24.03 -8.36 6.76
CA GLU A 62 -24.49 -7.24 7.59
C GLU A 62 -23.50 -6.07 7.54
N ASP A 63 -23.98 -4.89 7.14
CA ASP A 63 -23.20 -3.65 7.19
C ASP A 63 -22.95 -3.17 8.63
N VAL A 64 -22.13 -2.14 8.79
CA VAL A 64 -21.75 -1.56 10.09
C VAL A 64 -22.94 -1.18 10.97
N ASP A 65 -24.07 -0.83 10.37
CA ASP A 65 -25.30 -0.41 11.05
C ASP A 65 -26.27 -1.61 11.26
N GLY A 66 -25.89 -2.83 10.86
CA GLY A 66 -26.65 -4.08 11.04
C GLY A 66 -27.64 -4.37 9.91
N ASN A 67 -27.61 -3.62 8.81
CA ASN A 67 -28.54 -3.81 7.70
C ASN A 67 -27.97 -4.80 6.67
N PRO A 68 -28.83 -5.57 5.96
CA PRO A 68 -28.38 -6.38 4.84
C PRO A 68 -27.79 -5.53 3.72
N MET A 69 -26.56 -5.86 3.32
CA MET A 69 -25.86 -5.23 2.20
C MET A 69 -25.34 -6.33 1.25
N THR A 70 -25.48 -6.13 -0.06
CA THR A 70 -24.84 -7.01 -1.05
C THR A 70 -23.39 -6.62 -1.29
N VAL A 71 -22.56 -7.55 -1.74
CA VAL A 71 -21.19 -7.24 -2.21
C VAL A 71 -21.22 -6.17 -3.30
N TYR A 72 -22.18 -6.21 -4.23
CA TYR A 72 -22.30 -5.19 -5.26
C TYR A 72 -22.57 -3.79 -4.69
N ASP A 73 -23.50 -3.68 -3.73
CA ASP A 73 -23.81 -2.41 -3.09
C ASP A 73 -22.64 -1.88 -2.26
N MET A 74 -21.88 -2.76 -1.60
CA MET A 74 -20.63 -2.41 -0.96
C MET A 74 -19.64 -1.81 -1.96
N LEU A 75 -19.42 -2.45 -3.11
CA LEU A 75 -18.49 -1.92 -4.11
C LEU A 75 -18.92 -0.55 -4.64
N ARG A 76 -20.23 -0.34 -4.88
CA ARG A 76 -20.74 0.95 -5.37
C ARG A 76 -20.66 2.06 -4.34
N SER A 77 -21.12 1.79 -3.11
CA SER A 77 -21.16 2.78 -2.01
C SER A 77 -19.77 3.17 -1.51
N THR A 78 -18.76 2.34 -1.75
CA THR A 78 -17.36 2.57 -1.35
C THR A 78 -16.46 3.01 -2.52
N TYR A 79 -17.04 3.64 -3.54
CA TYR A 79 -16.32 4.30 -4.64
C TYR A 79 -15.28 3.41 -5.33
N THR A 80 -15.61 2.13 -5.50
CA THR A 80 -14.72 1.18 -6.20
C THR A 80 -14.51 1.61 -7.64
N ASP A 81 -13.27 1.49 -8.12
CA ASP A 81 -12.87 1.61 -9.51
C ASP A 81 -12.52 0.23 -10.10
N ALA A 82 -11.93 -0.65 -9.29
CA ALA A 82 -11.63 -2.02 -9.69
C ALA A 82 -11.67 -2.99 -8.50
N PHE A 83 -12.13 -4.21 -8.75
CA PHE A 83 -12.27 -5.27 -7.76
C PHE A 83 -11.98 -6.64 -8.36
N ILE A 84 -11.16 -7.45 -7.70
CA ILE A 84 -10.83 -8.82 -8.12
C ILE A 84 -10.77 -9.74 -6.91
N VAL A 85 -11.24 -10.96 -7.10
CA VAL A 85 -11.12 -12.05 -6.14
C VAL A 85 -10.44 -13.23 -6.82
N LEU A 86 -9.31 -13.65 -6.26
CA LEU A 86 -8.68 -14.92 -6.58
C LEU A 86 -9.04 -15.95 -5.52
N ARG A 87 -9.30 -17.18 -5.95
CA ARG A 87 -9.38 -18.34 -5.06
C ARG A 87 -8.51 -19.45 -5.63
N LYS A 88 -7.58 -19.96 -4.82
CA LYS A 88 -6.60 -21.00 -5.24
C LYS A 88 -5.91 -20.63 -6.58
N GLY A 89 -5.50 -19.37 -6.73
CA GLY A 89 -4.82 -18.87 -7.94
C GLY A 89 -5.69 -18.66 -9.19
N LYS A 90 -7.01 -18.76 -9.08
CA LYS A 90 -7.95 -18.53 -10.20
C LYS A 90 -8.81 -17.30 -9.93
N ILE A 91 -9.05 -16.49 -10.96
CA ILE A 91 -10.00 -15.36 -10.91
C ILE A 91 -11.40 -15.93 -10.81
N ILE A 92 -12.08 -15.66 -9.71
CA ILE A 92 -13.48 -16.03 -9.51
C ILE A 92 -14.44 -14.84 -9.62
N SER A 93 -13.95 -13.62 -9.43
CA SER A 93 -14.71 -12.39 -9.69
C SER A 93 -13.74 -11.29 -10.09
N GLU A 94 -14.14 -10.46 -11.06
CA GLU A 94 -13.36 -9.34 -11.58
C GLU A 94 -14.34 -8.30 -12.12
N GLN A 95 -14.30 -7.08 -11.58
CA GLN A 95 -15.23 -6.00 -11.89
C GLN A 95 -14.46 -4.68 -12.01
N TYR A 96 -14.86 -3.85 -12.97
CA TYR A 96 -14.31 -2.53 -13.21
C TYR A 96 -15.44 -1.50 -13.26
N PHE A 97 -15.21 -0.35 -12.68
CA PHE A 97 -16.13 0.76 -12.51
C PHE A 97 -15.45 2.05 -12.92
N ASN A 98 -16.19 3.17 -12.93
CA ASN A 98 -15.62 4.52 -13.16
C ASN A 98 -14.73 4.62 -14.42
N GLY A 99 -15.10 3.90 -15.48
CA GLY A 99 -14.38 3.87 -16.75
C GLY A 99 -13.03 3.15 -16.73
N MET A 100 -12.64 2.53 -15.60
CA MET A 100 -11.38 1.81 -15.48
C MET A 100 -11.36 0.59 -16.41
N ARG A 101 -10.23 0.36 -17.08
CA ARG A 101 -10.01 -0.81 -17.94
C ARG A 101 -9.04 -1.80 -17.28
N PRO A 102 -8.99 -3.05 -17.74
CA PRO A 102 -8.09 -4.05 -17.16
C PRO A 102 -6.60 -3.70 -17.17
N ASP A 103 -6.17 -2.91 -18.15
CA ASP A 103 -4.79 -2.45 -18.36
C ASP A 103 -4.50 -1.08 -17.71
N THR A 104 -5.53 -0.42 -17.15
CA THR A 104 -5.37 0.84 -16.42
C THR A 104 -4.54 0.62 -15.16
N LYS A 105 -3.52 1.45 -14.97
CA LYS A 105 -2.74 1.50 -13.73
C LYS A 105 -3.44 2.44 -12.77
N HIS A 106 -3.59 2.01 -11.53
CA HIS A 106 -4.24 2.78 -10.49
C HIS A 106 -3.25 3.07 -9.36
N LEU A 107 -3.35 4.25 -8.75
CA LEU A 107 -2.60 4.60 -7.55
C LEU A 107 -2.90 3.61 -6.43
N ALA A 108 -1.87 2.95 -5.91
CA ALA A 108 -1.99 1.96 -4.84
C ALA A 108 -1.96 2.60 -3.44
N ALA A 109 -1.58 3.88 -3.34
CA ALA A 109 -1.37 4.58 -2.07
C ALA A 109 -0.53 3.72 -1.10
N SER A 110 -0.86 3.64 0.19
CA SER A 110 -0.10 2.84 1.17
C SER A 110 -0.07 1.32 0.93
N LEU A 111 -0.75 0.77 -0.09
CA LEU A 111 -0.40 -0.59 -0.56
C LEU A 111 1.06 -0.69 -1.04
N SER A 112 1.64 0.44 -1.45
CA SER A 112 3.07 0.57 -1.78
C SER A 112 3.95 0.08 -0.63
N GLU A 113 3.54 0.30 0.62
CA GLU A 113 4.32 -0.05 1.80
C GLU A 113 4.59 -1.56 1.90
N ALA A 114 3.59 -2.39 1.59
CA ALA A 114 3.76 -3.84 1.57
C ALA A 114 4.79 -4.29 0.51
N LEU A 115 4.85 -3.58 -0.63
CA LEU A 115 5.84 -3.82 -1.67
C LEU A 115 7.24 -3.40 -1.21
N ILE A 116 7.38 -2.24 -0.55
CA ILE A 116 8.66 -1.77 0.00
C ILE A 116 9.15 -2.73 1.11
N GLY A 117 8.26 -3.15 2.01
CA GLY A 117 8.55 -4.17 3.02
C GLY A 117 9.00 -5.50 2.41
N SER A 118 8.47 -5.88 1.25
CA SER A 118 8.92 -7.07 0.50
C SER A 118 10.38 -6.93 0.03
N VAL A 119 10.74 -5.75 -0.50
CA VAL A 119 12.11 -5.47 -0.95
C VAL A 119 13.07 -5.44 0.24
N ALA A 120 12.65 -4.88 1.37
CA ALA A 120 13.41 -4.94 2.62
C ALA A 120 13.62 -6.39 3.08
N GLY A 121 12.59 -7.24 3.06
CA GLY A 121 12.73 -8.67 3.36
C GLY A 121 13.73 -9.38 2.45
N MET A 122 13.80 -8.98 1.18
CA MET A 122 14.81 -9.49 0.25
C MET A 122 16.22 -8.97 0.54
N ALA A 123 16.36 -7.72 0.99
CA ALA A 123 17.64 -7.19 1.47
C ALA A 123 18.12 -7.91 2.73
N VAL A 124 17.21 -8.25 3.65
CA VAL A 124 17.50 -9.06 4.84
C VAL A 124 18.00 -10.46 4.47
N LYS A 125 17.29 -11.16 3.58
CA LYS A 125 17.72 -12.48 3.10
C LYS A 125 19.11 -12.47 2.45
N ARG A 126 19.50 -11.37 1.83
CA ARG A 126 20.82 -11.21 1.21
C ARG A 126 21.92 -10.76 2.18
N GLY A 127 21.60 -10.58 3.46
CA GLY A 127 22.53 -10.06 4.47
C GLY A 127 22.95 -8.60 4.24
N ARG A 128 22.16 -7.83 3.47
CA ARG A 128 22.44 -6.41 3.19
C ARG A 128 21.70 -5.46 4.14
N LEU A 129 20.67 -5.96 4.81
CA LEU A 129 19.87 -5.22 5.78
C LEU A 129 19.70 -6.08 7.03
N HIS A 130 19.91 -5.48 8.21
CA HIS A 130 19.73 -6.15 9.49
C HIS A 130 18.71 -5.36 10.32
N PRO A 131 17.54 -5.93 10.67
CA PRO A 131 16.49 -5.18 11.36
C PRO A 131 16.91 -4.57 12.71
N ALA A 132 17.84 -5.21 13.43
CA ALA A 132 18.35 -4.72 14.70
C ALA A 132 19.35 -3.54 14.56
N THR A 133 19.89 -3.32 13.36
CA THR A 133 20.86 -2.25 13.12
C THR A 133 20.15 -0.89 13.09
N ARG A 134 20.85 0.16 13.56
CA ARG A 134 20.33 1.53 13.54
C ARG A 134 20.30 2.09 12.13
N VAL A 135 19.32 2.95 11.86
CA VAL A 135 19.17 3.61 10.55
C VAL A 135 20.43 4.38 10.15
N VAL A 136 21.07 5.07 11.08
CA VAL A 136 22.28 5.89 10.82
C VAL A 136 23.48 5.10 10.29
N GLU A 137 23.52 3.78 10.52
CA GLU A 137 24.58 2.93 9.98
C GLU A 137 24.43 2.71 8.46
N TYR A 138 23.20 2.86 7.93
CA TYR A 138 22.90 2.79 6.49
C TYR A 138 22.79 4.17 5.85
N VAL A 139 22.22 5.13 6.58
CA VAL A 139 21.95 6.50 6.13
C VAL A 139 22.48 7.50 7.17
N PRO A 140 23.80 7.79 7.19
CA PRO A 140 24.41 8.72 8.14
C PRO A 140 23.79 10.13 8.14
N GLU A 141 23.18 10.54 7.02
CA GLU A 141 22.51 11.82 6.80
C GLU A 141 21.28 12.01 7.69
N LEU A 142 20.70 10.92 8.21
CA LEU A 142 19.58 10.94 9.15
C LEU A 142 20.01 11.00 10.63
N ARG A 143 21.33 11.15 10.92
CA ARG A 143 21.85 11.15 12.30
C ARG A 143 21.16 12.16 13.22
N ALA A 144 20.86 13.36 12.70
CA ALA A 144 20.26 14.46 13.45
C ALA A 144 18.72 14.47 13.39
N SER A 145 18.09 13.50 12.74
CA SER A 145 16.64 13.40 12.62
C SER A 145 16.07 12.36 13.59
N ALA A 146 14.74 12.23 13.59
CA ALA A 146 13.99 11.27 14.38
C ALA A 146 14.37 9.81 14.10
N PHE A 147 15.02 9.54 12.98
CA PHE A 147 15.44 8.19 12.59
C PHE A 147 16.84 7.84 13.09
N GLY A 148 17.67 8.81 13.48
CA GLY A 148 19.11 8.61 13.72
C GLY A 148 19.44 7.51 14.73
N ASP A 149 18.66 7.39 15.80
CA ASP A 149 18.81 6.34 16.81
C ASP A 149 17.73 5.24 16.77
N ALA A 150 16.84 5.27 15.77
CA ALA A 150 15.89 4.19 15.52
C ALA A 150 16.61 2.98 14.89
N THR A 151 16.10 1.77 15.17
CA THR A 151 16.47 0.57 14.44
C THR A 151 15.64 0.43 13.16
N VAL A 152 16.16 -0.32 12.19
CA VAL A 152 15.40 -0.65 10.98
C VAL A 152 14.08 -1.37 11.30
N GLN A 153 14.05 -2.20 12.35
CA GLN A 153 12.82 -2.87 12.80
C GLN A 153 11.77 -1.87 13.28
N LEU A 154 12.17 -0.81 13.99
CA LEU A 154 11.25 0.24 14.42
C LEU A 154 10.68 1.02 13.22
N VAL A 155 11.46 1.21 12.16
CA VAL A 155 10.98 1.79 10.89
C VAL A 155 9.97 0.86 10.21
N LEU A 156 10.29 -0.43 10.10
CA LEU A 156 9.42 -1.47 9.52
C LEU A 156 8.08 -1.61 10.26
N ASP A 157 8.10 -1.39 11.57
CA ASP A 157 6.92 -1.56 12.43
C ASP A 157 6.15 -0.25 12.67
N MET A 158 6.54 0.86 12.03
CA MET A 158 5.93 2.19 12.23
C MET A 158 5.95 2.63 13.70
N GLN A 159 7.09 2.45 14.35
CA GLN A 159 7.31 2.73 15.78
C GLN A 159 8.41 3.76 16.04
N VAL A 160 8.85 4.47 14.99
CA VAL A 160 9.68 5.65 15.15
C VAL A 160 8.85 6.76 15.80
N ALA A 161 9.48 7.49 16.72
CA ALA A 161 8.84 8.51 17.54
C ALA A 161 8.84 9.83 16.77
N LEU A 162 8.01 9.90 15.73
CA LEU A 162 7.88 11.06 14.86
C LEU A 162 7.05 12.16 15.52
N PRO A 163 7.29 13.44 15.16
CA PRO A 163 6.52 14.54 15.70
C PRO A 163 5.08 14.41 15.21
N HIS A 164 4.15 14.36 16.15
CA HIS A 164 2.72 14.39 15.88
C HIS A 164 2.14 15.56 16.65
N ARG A 165 1.67 16.59 15.94
CA ARG A 165 0.81 17.60 16.54
C ARG A 165 -0.62 17.10 16.41
N GLN A 166 -1.33 16.99 17.54
CA GLN A 166 -2.78 16.87 17.51
C GLN A 166 -3.30 18.19 16.94
N GLU A 167 -3.74 18.17 15.69
CA GLU A 167 -4.28 19.34 15.02
C GLU A 167 -5.65 18.99 14.43
N GLU A 168 -6.58 19.92 14.54
CA GLU A 168 -7.99 19.80 14.14
C GLU A 168 -8.19 19.87 12.60
N ALA A 169 -7.11 19.94 11.82
CA ALA A 169 -7.17 20.03 10.37
C ALA A 169 -7.48 18.67 9.70
N ALA A 170 -8.25 18.69 8.61
CA ALA A 170 -8.56 17.50 7.81
C ALA A 170 -7.30 16.78 7.26
N VAL A 171 -6.21 17.51 7.07
CA VAL A 171 -4.86 16.99 6.78
C VAL A 171 -3.88 17.69 7.73
N PRO A 172 -3.22 16.95 8.65
CA PRO A 172 -2.23 17.53 9.56
C PRO A 172 -1.10 18.23 8.79
N GLU A 173 -0.55 19.33 9.31
CA GLU A 173 0.47 20.12 8.61
C GLU A 173 1.71 19.29 8.24
N HIS A 174 2.14 18.37 9.11
CA HIS A 174 3.27 17.46 8.81
C HIS A 174 3.01 16.61 7.55
N ARG A 175 1.76 16.18 7.34
CA ARG A 175 1.36 15.34 6.20
C ARG A 175 1.32 16.17 4.93
N ARG A 176 0.81 17.39 5.01
CA ARG A 176 0.85 18.36 3.91
C ARG A 176 2.29 18.66 3.50
N GLN A 177 3.20 18.86 4.45
CA GLN A 177 4.62 19.08 4.17
C GLN A 177 5.27 17.87 3.48
N HIS A 178 4.94 16.65 3.91
CA HIS A 178 5.42 15.45 3.24
C HIS A 178 4.88 15.33 1.80
N GLU A 179 3.59 15.65 1.57
CA GLU A 179 2.99 15.67 0.23
C GLU A 179 3.65 16.73 -0.66
N ILE A 180 4.01 17.90 -0.12
CA ILE A 180 4.79 18.92 -0.85
C ILE A 180 6.19 18.38 -1.17
N ALA A 181 6.87 17.78 -0.19
CA ALA A 181 8.20 17.21 -0.37
C ALA A 181 8.21 16.09 -1.42
N ALA A 182 7.14 15.29 -1.49
CA ALA A 182 6.93 14.24 -2.48
C ALA A 182 6.47 14.75 -3.86
N GLY A 183 6.30 16.07 -4.04
CA GLY A 183 5.81 16.66 -5.28
C GLY A 183 4.32 16.48 -5.56
N TRP A 184 3.56 15.93 -4.60
CA TRP A 184 2.12 15.70 -4.71
C TRP A 184 1.30 16.97 -4.49
N ARG A 185 1.91 18.05 -4.01
CA ARG A 185 1.36 19.40 -3.92
C ARG A 185 2.38 20.43 -4.39
N LYS A 186 1.91 21.58 -4.84
CA LYS A 186 2.79 22.69 -5.24
C LYS A 186 3.61 23.18 -4.05
N THR A 187 4.89 23.48 -4.30
CA THR A 187 5.78 24.11 -3.32
C THR A 187 5.41 25.60 -3.17
N PRO A 188 5.04 26.08 -1.96
CA PRO A 188 4.59 27.47 -1.78
C PRO A 188 5.68 28.54 -2.00
N SER A 189 6.94 28.22 -1.70
CA SER A 189 8.06 29.17 -1.75
C SER A 189 9.34 28.51 -2.28
N GLY A 190 9.65 28.72 -3.56
CA GLY A 190 10.99 28.44 -4.11
C GLY A 190 11.24 27.01 -4.61
N LYS A 191 12.46 26.51 -4.38
CA LYS A 191 12.93 25.21 -4.89
C LYS A 191 12.48 24.06 -3.98
N PRO A 192 11.95 22.96 -4.52
CA PRO A 192 11.58 21.80 -3.73
C PRO A 192 12.83 21.15 -3.11
N GLU A 193 12.78 20.85 -1.81
CA GLU A 193 13.87 20.19 -1.07
C GLU A 193 13.83 18.65 -1.20
N GLY A 194 12.69 18.10 -1.60
CA GLY A 194 12.49 16.67 -1.80
C GLY A 194 12.25 15.87 -0.52
N VAL A 195 11.97 14.58 -0.71
CA VAL A 195 11.61 13.64 0.36
C VAL A 195 12.76 13.47 1.37
N TYR A 196 14.01 13.42 0.91
CA TYR A 196 15.15 13.20 1.80
C TYR A 196 15.42 14.36 2.75
N ALA A 197 15.34 15.61 2.27
CA ALA A 197 15.46 16.78 3.14
C ALA A 197 14.31 16.82 4.16
N PHE A 198 13.10 16.45 3.76
CA PHE A 198 11.97 16.30 4.69
C PHE A 198 12.28 15.25 5.79
N LEU A 199 12.81 14.08 5.44
CA LEU A 199 13.17 13.07 6.44
C LEU A 199 14.28 13.53 7.40
N GLN A 200 15.21 14.36 6.92
CA GLN A 200 16.26 14.94 7.75
C GLN A 200 15.74 16.00 8.73
N SER A 201 14.66 16.71 8.38
CA SER A 201 14.10 17.78 9.22
C SER A 201 13.25 17.26 10.38
N LEU A 202 12.69 16.04 10.26
CA LEU A 202 11.84 15.44 11.30
C LEU A 202 12.61 15.24 12.60
N GLN A 203 12.15 15.86 13.69
CA GLN A 203 12.76 15.77 15.02
C GLN A 203 12.05 14.72 15.89
N LYS A 204 12.84 13.94 16.66
CA LYS A 204 12.29 12.89 17.52
C LYS A 204 11.38 13.48 18.61
N SER A 205 10.19 12.90 18.78
CA SER A 205 9.21 13.31 19.80
C SER A 205 8.89 12.14 20.72
N GLY A 206 9.70 11.95 21.76
CA GLY A 206 9.56 10.88 22.75
C GLY A 206 10.46 9.68 22.47
N SER A 207 10.06 8.50 22.97
CA SER A 207 10.82 7.26 22.85
C SER A 207 10.25 6.35 21.75
N HIS A 208 11.13 5.72 20.97
CA HIS A 208 10.74 4.71 20.00
C HIS A 208 10.07 3.50 20.67
N GLY A 209 9.28 2.75 19.90
CA GLY A 209 8.70 1.48 20.34
C GLY A 209 7.50 1.59 21.29
N GLN A 210 7.15 2.81 21.74
CA GLN A 210 6.07 3.03 22.71
C GLN A 210 4.67 2.78 22.13
N ALA A 211 4.47 3.05 20.84
CA ALA A 211 3.19 2.83 20.18
C ALA A 211 3.38 2.69 18.66
N PHE A 212 2.50 1.91 18.03
CA PHE A 212 2.30 1.96 16.58
C PHE A 212 1.68 3.30 16.20
N ARG A 213 2.31 4.01 15.26
CA ARG A 213 1.79 5.22 14.64
C ARG A 213 2.10 5.20 13.16
N HIS A 214 1.06 4.99 12.35
CA HIS A 214 1.23 4.99 10.90
C HIS A 214 1.70 6.37 10.43
N ASP A 215 2.87 6.39 9.80
CA ASP A 215 3.44 7.60 9.23
C ASP A 215 4.26 7.24 7.97
N PRO A 216 3.88 7.77 6.79
CA PRO A 216 4.58 7.54 5.53
C PRO A 216 6.10 7.80 5.58
N ALA A 217 6.57 8.68 6.47
CA ALA A 217 8.00 9.00 6.59
C ALA A 217 8.85 7.78 6.94
N ASN A 218 8.32 6.82 7.71
CA ASN A 218 9.00 5.55 7.96
C ASN A 218 9.30 4.79 6.67
N THR A 219 8.30 4.65 5.80
CA THR A 219 8.48 3.92 4.54
C THR A 219 9.42 4.64 3.58
N CYS A 220 9.40 5.98 3.55
CA CYS A 220 10.36 6.76 2.77
C CYS A 220 11.80 6.59 3.31
N ALA A 221 11.99 6.57 4.64
CA ALA A 221 13.30 6.26 5.23
C ALA A 221 13.75 4.83 4.89
N LEU A 222 12.84 3.85 4.91
CA LEU A 222 13.13 2.49 4.47
C LEU A 222 13.51 2.44 2.98
N GLY A 223 12.85 3.21 2.12
CA GLY A 223 13.22 3.38 0.72
C GLY A 223 14.67 3.86 0.57
N TRP A 224 15.06 4.88 1.33
CA TRP A 224 16.44 5.39 1.31
C TRP A 224 17.46 4.35 1.80
N ILE A 225 17.13 3.60 2.86
CA ILE A 225 17.96 2.49 3.36
C ILE A 225 18.13 1.40 2.27
N ILE A 226 17.05 1.05 1.56
CA ILE A 226 17.09 0.09 0.45
C ILE A 226 18.02 0.58 -0.65
N GLU A 227 17.91 1.84 -1.06
CA GLU A 227 18.79 2.40 -2.09
C GLU A 227 20.26 2.36 -1.66
N ARG A 228 20.56 2.74 -0.41
CA ARG A 228 21.93 2.73 0.13
C ARG A 228 22.53 1.33 0.23
N THR A 229 21.74 0.37 0.68
CA THR A 229 22.20 -1.03 0.80
C THR A 229 22.28 -1.76 -0.54
N ALA A 230 21.49 -1.35 -1.53
CA ALA A 230 21.46 -1.96 -2.85
C ALA A 230 22.37 -1.26 -3.87
N ASN A 231 22.75 0.00 -3.61
CA ASN A 231 23.45 0.92 -4.50
C ASN A 231 22.76 1.05 -5.89
N ILE A 232 21.44 1.13 -5.89
CA ILE A 232 20.58 1.34 -7.06
C ILE A 232 19.34 2.14 -6.63
N HIS A 233 18.63 2.74 -7.59
CA HIS A 233 17.39 3.45 -7.31
C HIS A 233 16.28 2.48 -6.86
N LEU A 234 15.37 2.97 -6.01
CA LEU A 234 14.26 2.20 -5.47
C LEU A 234 13.37 1.54 -6.55
N PRO A 235 12.94 2.23 -7.64
CA PRO A 235 12.19 1.57 -8.73
C PRO A 235 12.92 0.36 -9.32
N ASP A 236 14.25 0.44 -9.47
CA ASP A 236 15.07 -0.68 -9.97
C ASP A 236 15.12 -1.82 -8.96
N ALA A 237 15.22 -1.50 -7.66
CA ALA A 237 15.18 -2.49 -6.59
C ALA A 237 13.83 -3.22 -6.57
N ILE A 238 12.71 -2.49 -6.67
CA ILE A 238 11.36 -3.05 -6.76
C ILE A 238 11.24 -3.98 -7.97
N SER A 239 11.69 -3.53 -9.14
CA SER A 239 11.67 -4.32 -10.37
C SER A 239 12.50 -5.60 -10.24
N ARG A 240 13.77 -5.47 -9.85
CA ARG A 240 14.73 -6.57 -9.70
C ARG A 240 14.26 -7.60 -8.67
N ASP A 241 13.70 -7.15 -7.56
CA ASP A 241 13.47 -8.03 -6.41
C ASP A 241 12.11 -8.68 -6.46
N ILE A 242 11.09 -7.95 -6.90
CA ILE A 242 9.70 -8.39 -6.84
C ILE A 242 9.05 -8.37 -8.23
N TRP A 243 8.88 -7.19 -8.84
CA TRP A 243 7.95 -7.01 -9.96
C TRP A 243 8.29 -7.87 -11.17
N SER A 244 9.58 -7.96 -11.51
CA SER A 244 10.05 -8.76 -12.65
C SER A 244 9.89 -10.28 -12.49
N LYS A 245 9.67 -10.75 -11.26
CA LYS A 245 9.53 -12.17 -10.92
C LYS A 245 8.07 -12.61 -10.79
N LEU A 246 7.14 -11.67 -10.65
CA LEU A 246 5.70 -11.96 -10.50
C LEU A 246 5.04 -12.47 -11.78
N GLY A 247 5.68 -12.29 -12.94
CA GLY A 247 5.03 -12.55 -14.22
C GLY A 247 3.81 -11.63 -14.40
N ALA A 248 3.96 -10.35 -14.02
CA ALA A 248 2.95 -9.31 -14.20
C ALA A 248 2.52 -9.21 -15.67
N GLU A 249 1.34 -8.65 -15.96
CA GLU A 249 0.90 -8.34 -17.33
C GLU A 249 1.61 -7.07 -17.83
N HIS A 250 1.79 -6.08 -16.94
CA HIS A 250 2.30 -4.77 -17.30
C HIS A 250 3.47 -4.33 -16.41
N ASP A 251 4.31 -3.45 -16.97
CA ASP A 251 5.18 -2.62 -16.14
C ASP A 251 4.34 -1.79 -15.17
N ALA A 252 4.88 -1.50 -13.99
CA ALA A 252 4.31 -0.54 -13.07
C ALA A 252 5.09 0.78 -13.15
N TYR A 253 4.69 1.77 -12.37
CA TYR A 253 5.50 2.95 -12.12
C TYR A 253 5.33 3.43 -10.69
N ILE A 254 6.25 4.29 -10.24
CA ILE A 254 6.20 4.96 -8.95
C ILE A 254 6.37 6.45 -9.16
N THR A 255 5.60 7.28 -8.45
CA THR A 255 5.76 8.73 -8.50
C THR A 255 7.10 9.17 -7.92
N LEU A 256 7.67 10.21 -8.50
CA LEU A 256 8.92 10.81 -8.06
C LEU A 256 8.65 12.19 -7.45
N ASP A 257 9.44 12.54 -6.46
CA ASP A 257 9.57 13.92 -6.02
C ASP A 257 10.26 14.76 -7.11
N PRO A 258 10.30 16.10 -6.96
CA PRO A 258 10.92 16.97 -7.95
C PRO A 258 12.44 16.79 -8.13
N LEU A 259 13.10 16.04 -7.25
CA LEU A 259 14.53 15.72 -7.31
C LEU A 259 14.79 14.30 -7.86
N GLY A 260 13.74 13.57 -8.25
CA GLY A 260 13.83 12.23 -8.83
C GLY A 260 13.80 11.09 -7.80
N THR A 261 13.49 11.38 -6.53
CA THR A 261 13.38 10.36 -5.48
C THR A 261 12.00 9.71 -5.52
N ALA A 262 11.94 8.39 -5.51
CA ALA A 262 10.66 7.68 -5.51
C ALA A 262 9.88 7.87 -4.20
N PHE A 263 8.59 8.21 -4.30
CA PHE A 263 7.73 8.32 -3.13
C PHE A 263 7.29 6.94 -2.63
N ALA A 264 8.18 6.29 -1.90
CA ALA A 264 8.09 4.89 -1.46
C ALA A 264 6.78 4.54 -0.73
N ALA A 265 6.26 5.48 0.07
CA ALA A 265 5.12 5.23 0.94
C ALA A 265 3.79 5.12 0.21
N ALA A 266 3.60 5.82 -0.91
CA ALA A 266 2.29 5.91 -1.55
C ALA A 266 2.29 5.97 -3.09
N GLY A 267 3.46 6.11 -3.71
CA GLY A 267 3.60 6.46 -5.12
C GLY A 267 3.35 5.35 -6.13
N PHE A 268 3.25 4.09 -5.69
CA PHE A 268 3.21 2.96 -6.62
C PHE A 268 1.88 2.89 -7.38
N CYS A 269 1.95 2.65 -8.68
CA CYS A 269 0.80 2.50 -9.56
C CYS A 269 0.93 1.22 -10.39
N ALA A 270 -0.10 0.38 -10.34
CA ALA A 270 -0.12 -0.89 -11.05
C ALA A 270 -1.54 -1.28 -11.46
N THR A 271 -1.65 -2.31 -12.31
CA THR A 271 -2.95 -2.85 -12.69
C THR A 271 -3.53 -3.74 -11.59
N LEU A 272 -4.85 -3.87 -11.59
CA LEU A 272 -5.59 -4.70 -10.63
C LEU A 272 -5.07 -6.15 -10.57
N ARG A 273 -4.87 -6.77 -11.73
CA ARG A 273 -4.44 -8.18 -11.82
C ARG A 273 -3.01 -8.37 -11.35
N ASP A 274 -2.14 -7.38 -11.55
CA ASP A 274 -0.74 -7.46 -11.12
C ASP A 274 -0.59 -7.31 -9.61
N LEU A 275 -1.41 -6.45 -8.98
CA LEU A 275 -1.56 -6.44 -7.53
C LEU A 275 -2.13 -7.76 -7.00
N ALA A 276 -3.06 -8.39 -7.73
CA ALA A 276 -3.58 -9.71 -7.36
C ALA A 276 -2.51 -10.83 -7.47
N ARG A 277 -1.59 -10.75 -8.44
CA ARG A 277 -0.42 -11.66 -8.51
C ARG A 277 0.53 -11.46 -7.34
N PHE A 278 0.77 -10.21 -6.95
CA PHE A 278 1.55 -9.90 -5.75
C PHE A 278 0.89 -10.51 -4.50
N GLY A 279 -0.42 -10.35 -4.35
CA GLY A 279 -1.17 -11.00 -3.28
C GLY A 279 -1.15 -12.53 -3.33
N GLN A 280 -1.26 -13.12 -4.52
CA GLN A 280 -1.20 -14.58 -4.70
C GLN A 280 0.19 -15.14 -4.37
N MET A 281 1.26 -14.39 -4.63
CA MET A 281 2.62 -14.74 -4.20
C MET A 281 2.72 -14.79 -2.68
N TYR A 282 2.13 -13.82 -1.98
CA TYR A 282 2.06 -13.81 -0.51
C TYR A 282 1.19 -14.93 0.06
N LEU A 283 0.04 -15.22 -0.54
CA LEU A 283 -0.80 -16.37 -0.18
C LEU A 283 -0.04 -17.70 -0.29
N GLN A 284 0.96 -17.77 -1.17
CA GLN A 284 1.83 -18.93 -1.37
C GLN A 284 3.15 -18.81 -0.59
N GLU A 285 3.15 -18.08 0.53
CA GLU A 285 4.30 -17.91 1.42
C GLU A 285 5.57 -17.47 0.69
N GLY A 286 5.42 -16.57 -0.30
CA GLY A 286 6.51 -16.01 -1.07
C GLY A 286 6.94 -16.81 -2.29
N PHE A 287 6.40 -18.03 -2.47
CA PHE A 287 6.72 -18.89 -3.61
C PHE A 287 5.75 -18.66 -4.76
N PHE A 288 6.25 -18.20 -5.92
CA PHE A 288 5.42 -17.96 -7.10
C PHE A 288 6.26 -18.15 -8.37
N ASN A 289 5.64 -18.57 -9.48
CA ASN A 289 6.34 -18.85 -10.75
C ASN A 289 7.58 -19.74 -10.61
N GLY A 290 7.47 -20.81 -9.80
CA GLY A 290 8.53 -21.81 -9.61
C GLY A 290 9.74 -21.33 -8.80
N ARG A 291 9.64 -20.20 -8.09
CA ARG A 291 10.75 -19.66 -7.29
C ARG A 291 10.28 -19.00 -5.99
N GLN A 292 11.16 -18.97 -4.99
CA GLN A 292 10.97 -18.18 -3.79
C GLN A 292 11.29 -16.70 -4.08
N ILE A 293 10.26 -15.86 -4.22
CA ILE A 293 10.39 -14.43 -4.51
C ILE A 293 10.64 -13.65 -3.22
N VAL A 294 9.76 -13.79 -2.22
CA VAL A 294 9.91 -13.21 -0.88
C VAL A 294 10.27 -14.36 0.08
N PRO A 295 11.13 -14.20 1.08
CA PRO A 295 11.49 -15.30 1.99
C PRO A 295 10.26 -15.76 2.81
N ALA A 296 10.06 -17.07 2.95
CA ALA A 296 8.91 -17.60 3.70
C ALA A 296 8.99 -17.22 5.19
N GLU A 297 10.21 -17.18 5.73
CA GLU A 297 10.52 -16.74 7.09
C GLU A 297 10.17 -15.27 7.34
N TRP A 298 10.26 -14.41 6.32
CA TRP A 298 9.83 -13.01 6.42
C TRP A 298 8.31 -12.93 6.61
N ILE A 299 7.56 -13.73 5.85
CA ILE A 299 6.10 -13.77 5.91
C ILE A 299 5.62 -14.39 7.23
N ALA A 300 6.21 -15.50 7.64
CA ALA A 300 5.95 -16.11 8.94
C ALA A 300 6.28 -15.14 10.10
N GLY A 301 7.35 -14.36 9.96
CA GLY A 301 7.81 -13.42 10.99
C GLY A 301 6.80 -12.32 11.33
N PHE A 302 6.11 -11.73 10.34
CA PHE A 302 5.08 -10.72 10.62
C PHE A 302 3.71 -11.32 10.98
N ARG A 303 3.44 -12.57 10.57
CA ARG A 303 2.20 -13.29 10.92
C ARG A 303 2.23 -13.95 12.29
N SER A 304 3.42 -14.09 12.90
CA SER A 304 3.57 -14.74 14.19
C SER A 304 2.82 -14.01 15.31
N LYS A 305 2.06 -14.76 16.11
CA LYS A 305 1.34 -14.27 17.29
C LYS A 305 2.23 -14.12 18.53
N THR A 306 3.41 -14.74 18.53
CA THR A 306 4.31 -14.84 19.70
C THR A 306 5.43 -13.81 19.71
N ASN A 307 5.51 -12.94 18.70
CA ASN A 307 6.48 -11.85 18.72
C ASN A 307 5.93 -10.73 19.62
N ASP A 308 6.66 -10.43 20.69
CA ASP A 308 6.40 -9.38 21.70
C ASP A 308 6.37 -7.94 21.15
N SER A 309 6.31 -7.76 19.83
CA SER A 309 6.12 -6.43 19.27
C SER A 309 4.79 -5.86 19.77
N THR A 310 4.86 -4.66 20.34
CA THR A 310 3.77 -3.76 20.76
C THR A 310 2.85 -3.33 19.59
N GLY A 311 2.83 -4.10 18.50
CA GLY A 311 2.07 -3.84 17.28
C GLY A 311 0.59 -3.73 17.60
N SER A 312 0.14 -2.49 17.75
CA SER A 312 -1.27 -2.14 17.88
C SER A 312 -1.93 -2.21 16.49
N PRO A 313 -3.22 -2.58 16.41
CA PRO A 313 -3.98 -2.48 15.17
C PRO A 313 -4.18 -1.02 14.71
N GLY A 314 -3.81 -0.05 15.54
CA GLY A 314 -3.93 1.38 15.27
C GLY A 314 -5.39 1.76 15.00
N ARG A 315 -5.62 2.48 13.91
CA ARG A 315 -6.97 2.87 13.48
C ARG A 315 -7.92 1.70 13.20
N TRP A 316 -7.38 0.48 13.07
CA TRP A 316 -8.16 -0.73 12.80
C TRP A 316 -8.63 -1.44 14.06
N ALA A 317 -8.34 -0.92 15.26
CA ALA A 317 -8.74 -1.53 16.53
C ALA A 317 -10.25 -1.82 16.63
N GLY A 318 -11.10 -0.94 16.05
CA GLY A 318 -12.54 -1.12 16.02
C GLY A 318 -13.03 -2.24 15.09
N VAL A 319 -12.21 -2.66 14.12
CA VAL A 319 -12.54 -3.73 13.15
C VAL A 319 -11.85 -5.04 13.56
N PHE A 320 -10.58 -4.93 13.94
CA PHE A 320 -9.69 -6.04 14.25
C PHE A 320 -9.01 -5.79 15.59
N PRO A 321 -9.71 -6.02 16.73
CA PRO A 321 -9.17 -5.72 18.06
C PRO A 321 -7.97 -6.60 18.43
N ALA A 322 -7.93 -7.82 17.90
CA ALA A 322 -6.78 -8.72 18.03
C ALA A 322 -5.72 -8.51 16.92
N GLY A 323 -5.93 -7.51 16.07
CA GLY A 323 -5.06 -7.20 14.96
C GLY A 323 -3.74 -6.57 15.40
N ARG A 324 -2.77 -6.58 14.50
CA ARG A 324 -1.41 -6.08 14.73
C ARG A 324 -0.85 -5.47 13.46
N TYR A 325 0.23 -4.70 13.58
CA TYR A 325 1.04 -4.24 12.46
C TYR A 325 2.49 -4.65 12.67
N ARG A 326 3.12 -5.18 11.61
CA ARG A 326 4.54 -5.56 11.59
C ARG A 326 5.06 -5.63 10.17
N SER A 327 6.28 -5.13 9.94
CA SER A 327 6.95 -5.19 8.63
C SER A 327 6.07 -4.78 7.44
N HIS A 328 5.36 -3.65 7.57
CA HIS A 328 4.43 -3.11 6.57
C HIS A 328 3.15 -3.91 6.29
N TRP A 329 2.77 -4.84 7.15
CA TRP A 329 1.54 -5.62 7.04
C TRP A 329 0.65 -5.49 8.27
N HIS A 330 -0.67 -5.42 8.04
CA HIS A 330 -1.67 -5.58 9.08
C HIS A 330 -2.11 -7.05 9.16
N THR A 331 -2.22 -7.60 10.36
CA THR A 331 -2.88 -8.88 10.61
C THR A 331 -4.21 -8.63 11.30
N THR A 332 -5.24 -9.41 11.00
CA THR A 332 -6.57 -9.25 11.63
C THR A 332 -6.67 -9.87 13.01
N GLY A 333 -5.88 -10.91 13.28
CA GLY A 333 -6.02 -11.73 14.48
C GLY A 333 -7.25 -12.65 14.47
N ASN A 334 -8.03 -12.67 13.39
CA ASN A 334 -9.21 -13.53 13.25
C ASN A 334 -8.83 -15.02 13.06
N GLU A 335 -9.83 -15.90 13.08
CA GLU A 335 -9.62 -17.35 12.96
C GLU A 335 -9.05 -17.81 11.62
N HIS A 336 -9.15 -16.97 10.59
CA HIS A 336 -8.61 -17.27 9.27
C HIS A 336 -7.12 -16.97 9.17
N GLY A 337 -6.58 -16.23 10.15
CA GLY A 337 -5.23 -15.69 10.09
C GLY A 337 -5.06 -14.76 8.89
N ALA A 338 -6.14 -14.04 8.54
CA ALA A 338 -6.11 -13.10 7.44
C ALA A 338 -5.19 -11.91 7.74
N TYR A 339 -4.62 -11.37 6.69
CA TYR A 339 -3.75 -10.21 6.76
C TYR A 339 -3.93 -9.36 5.52
N PHE A 340 -3.62 -8.08 5.65
CA PHE A 340 -3.94 -7.12 4.62
C PHE A 340 -2.95 -5.96 4.58
N SER A 341 -2.93 -5.31 3.42
CA SER A 341 -2.37 -3.99 3.24
C SER A 341 -3.50 -3.06 2.81
N THR A 342 -3.39 -1.78 3.15
CA THR A 342 -4.44 -0.79 2.94
C THR A 342 -3.85 0.57 2.60
N GLY A 343 -4.58 1.36 1.82
CA GLY A 343 -4.20 2.70 1.41
C GLY A 343 -5.37 3.66 1.50
N ASN A 344 -5.05 4.95 1.63
CA ASN A 344 -6.05 6.01 1.59
C ASN A 344 -6.97 5.87 0.38
N HIS A 345 -8.20 6.39 0.52
CA HIS A 345 -9.22 6.42 -0.51
C HIS A 345 -9.70 5.02 -0.95
N GLY A 346 -9.47 3.98 -0.12
CA GLY A 346 -10.09 2.66 -0.27
C GLY A 346 -9.26 1.63 -1.04
N GLN A 347 -7.93 1.72 -0.98
CA GLN A 347 -7.07 0.71 -1.60
C GLN A 347 -6.91 -0.45 -0.62
N HIS A 348 -7.21 -1.68 -1.04
CA HIS A 348 -7.09 -2.85 -0.17
C HIS A 348 -6.51 -4.03 -0.93
N LEU A 349 -5.56 -4.70 -0.29
CA LEU A 349 -5.08 -6.04 -0.62
C LEU A 349 -5.34 -6.92 0.60
N TRP A 350 -6.27 -7.86 0.48
CA TRP A 350 -6.65 -8.80 1.52
C TRP A 350 -6.22 -10.21 1.14
N ILE A 351 -5.63 -10.93 2.09
CA ILE A 351 -5.14 -12.28 1.90
C ILE A 351 -5.67 -13.15 3.03
N ASP A 352 -6.39 -14.20 2.65
CA ASP A 352 -6.98 -15.17 3.56
C ASP A 352 -6.37 -16.56 3.30
N PRO A 353 -5.40 -16.98 4.12
CA PRO A 353 -4.75 -18.29 4.01
C PRO A 353 -5.71 -19.46 4.20
N LYS A 354 -6.67 -19.36 5.12
CA LYS A 354 -7.62 -20.45 5.44
C LYS A 354 -8.59 -20.68 4.28
N ALA A 355 -9.16 -19.62 3.73
CA ALA A 355 -10.05 -19.67 2.57
C ALA A 355 -9.31 -19.84 1.23
N LYS A 356 -7.98 -19.64 1.22
CA LYS A 356 -7.12 -19.61 0.02
C LYS A 356 -7.57 -18.53 -0.97
N VAL A 357 -7.85 -17.34 -0.43
CA VAL A 357 -8.43 -16.20 -1.15
C VAL A 357 -7.47 -15.00 -1.14
N VAL A 358 -7.41 -14.30 -2.27
CA VAL A 358 -6.81 -12.97 -2.39
C VAL A 358 -7.88 -12.03 -2.95
N ILE A 359 -8.05 -10.87 -2.33
CA ILE A 359 -8.96 -9.83 -2.79
C ILE A 359 -8.16 -8.55 -3.01
N VAL A 360 -8.31 -7.92 -4.17
CA VAL A 360 -7.80 -6.56 -4.40
C VAL A 360 -8.97 -5.65 -4.75
N LYS A 361 -9.04 -4.52 -4.06
CA LYS A 361 -10.00 -3.45 -4.30
C LYS A 361 -9.24 -2.14 -4.44
N LEU A 362 -9.47 -1.44 -5.55
CA LEU A 362 -8.94 -0.12 -5.82
C LEU A 362 -10.11 0.85 -5.93
N SER A 363 -9.97 2.01 -5.32
CA SER A 363 -11.05 3.00 -5.14
C SER A 363 -10.52 4.42 -5.24
N SER A 364 -11.43 5.34 -5.47
CA SER A 364 -11.18 6.77 -5.42
C SER A 364 -12.18 7.43 -4.46
N SER A 365 -12.23 6.95 -3.21
CA SER A 365 -13.19 7.46 -2.22
C SER A 365 -12.97 8.96 -1.95
N PRO A 366 -14.04 9.72 -1.64
CA PRO A 366 -13.93 11.17 -1.51
C PRO A 366 -12.98 11.61 -0.39
N GLN A 367 -13.05 10.91 0.73
CA GLN A 367 -12.18 11.15 1.88
C GLN A 367 -11.02 10.15 1.88
N PRO A 368 -9.83 10.56 2.38
CA PRO A 368 -8.69 9.64 2.55
C PRO A 368 -9.03 8.43 3.41
N PHE A 369 -9.95 8.58 4.37
CA PHE A 369 -10.50 7.48 5.14
C PHE A 369 -11.92 7.78 5.60
N ASP A 370 -12.75 6.75 5.54
CA ASP A 370 -14.09 6.70 6.12
C ASP A 370 -14.22 5.37 6.85
N GLU A 371 -14.48 5.41 8.15
CA GLU A 371 -14.50 4.22 9.00
C GLU A 371 -15.63 3.27 8.63
N LYS A 372 -16.83 3.80 8.35
CA LYS A 372 -17.99 3.00 7.97
C LYS A 372 -17.75 2.29 6.65
N MET A 373 -17.23 2.99 5.65
CA MET A 373 -16.86 2.38 4.35
C MET A 373 -15.82 1.28 4.52
N ALA A 374 -14.83 1.49 5.39
CA ALA A 374 -13.78 0.51 5.63
C ALA A 374 -14.32 -0.74 6.36
N ILE A 375 -15.15 -0.57 7.40
CA ILE A 375 -15.83 -1.68 8.08
C ILE A 375 -16.66 -2.50 7.09
N ASN A 376 -17.50 -1.84 6.29
CA ASN A 376 -18.34 -2.52 5.30
C ASN A 376 -17.50 -3.28 4.26
N THR A 377 -16.37 -2.70 3.84
CA THR A 377 -15.45 -3.35 2.91
C THR A 377 -14.88 -4.64 3.51
N PHE A 378 -14.36 -4.59 4.74
CA PHE A 378 -13.76 -5.76 5.39
C PHE A 378 -14.79 -6.84 5.75
N ARG A 379 -15.99 -6.47 6.23
CA ARG A 379 -17.08 -7.43 6.44
C ARG A 379 -17.50 -8.12 5.15
N GLY A 380 -17.55 -7.37 4.04
CA GLY A 380 -17.77 -7.95 2.71
C GLY A 380 -16.66 -8.93 2.28
N PHE A 381 -15.40 -8.64 2.60
CA PHE A 381 -14.28 -9.54 2.31
C PHE A 381 -14.34 -10.83 3.15
N GLU A 382 -14.67 -10.72 4.43
CA GLU A 382 -14.86 -11.88 5.32
C GLU A 382 -16.05 -12.74 4.86
N ALA A 383 -17.19 -12.11 4.51
CA ALA A 383 -18.34 -12.82 3.96
C ALA A 383 -18.02 -13.57 2.65
N ILE A 384 -17.23 -12.96 1.75
CA ILE A 384 -16.74 -13.63 0.54
C ILE A 384 -15.87 -14.84 0.90
N ALA A 385 -14.93 -14.68 1.83
CA ALA A 385 -14.05 -15.78 2.25
C ALA A 385 -14.86 -16.94 2.87
N ASP A 386 -15.81 -16.64 3.75
CA ASP A 386 -16.71 -17.61 4.38
C ASP A 386 -17.58 -18.36 3.38
N ALA A 387 -18.23 -17.63 2.47
CA ALA A 387 -19.05 -18.23 1.42
C ALA A 387 -18.23 -19.17 0.55
N LEU A 388 -16.99 -18.80 0.25
CA LEU A 388 -16.09 -19.63 -0.54
C LEU A 388 -15.57 -20.84 0.23
N MET A 389 -15.47 -20.85 1.56
CA MET A 389 -15.07 -22.07 2.27
C MET A 389 -16.14 -23.17 2.28
N LYS A 390 -17.41 -22.81 2.10
CA LYS A 390 -18.55 -23.75 2.07
C LYS A 390 -18.65 -24.55 0.77
N HIS A 391 -17.90 -24.16 -0.26
CA HIS A 391 -17.91 -24.73 -1.62
C HIS A 391 -16.49 -25.04 -2.11
#